data_AF-X1NBJ3-F1
#
_entry.id   AF-X1NBJ3-F1
#
_cell.length_a   1.000
_cell.length_b   1.000
_cell.length_c   1.000
_cell.angle_alpha   90.00
_cell.angle_beta   90.00
_cell.angle_gamma   90.00
#
_symmetry.space_group_name_H-M   'P 1'
#
loop_
_entity.id
_entity.type
_entity.pdbx_description
1 polymer ?
#
loop_
_entity_poly.entity_id
_entity_poly.type
_entity_poly.pdbx_seq_one_letter_code
_entity_poly.pdbx_strand_id
1 'polypeptide(L)'
;MAVSRSQDAKGVVEVTVTEEPKRSLYKPSVNITMLSVAEAYGPASLGVILTGMGNDGLEGMRAIKTRRGRTIAQKEESCVVYGMPKAVVDGGLADKILPVEEIPREIIESI
;
A
#
# COMPACT_ATOMS: atom_id res chain seq x y z
N MET A 1 -2.72 9.09 8.42
CA MET A 1 -1.90 9.84 7.44
C MET A 1 -2.57 9.67 6.09
N ALA A 2 -2.65 10.73 5.30
CA ALA A 2 -3.20 10.72 3.96
C ALA A 2 -2.33 11.58 3.04
N VAL A 3 -2.35 11.27 1.74
CA VAL A 3 -1.62 11.97 0.69
C VAL A 3 -2.63 12.62 -0.26
N SER A 4 -2.45 13.90 -0.55
CA SER A 4 -3.28 14.65 -1.50
C SER A 4 -2.39 15.40 -2.49
N ARG A 5 -2.91 15.65 -3.69
CA ARG A 5 -2.24 16.47 -4.69
C ARG A 5 -2.92 17.83 -4.78
N SER A 6 -2.16 18.89 -4.63
CA SER A 6 -2.64 20.27 -4.83
C SER A 6 -3.16 20.42 -6.26
N GLN A 7 -4.27 21.14 -6.40
CA GLN A 7 -4.86 21.47 -7.70
C GLN A 7 -4.19 22.69 -8.36
N ASP A 8 -3.12 23.22 -7.76
CA ASP A 8 -2.34 24.28 -8.37
C ASP A 8 -1.51 23.79 -9.56
N ALA A 9 -1.06 24.72 -10.41
CA ALA A 9 -0.25 24.43 -11.59
C ALA A 9 1.12 23.80 -11.27
N LYS A 10 1.53 23.74 -10.00
CA LYS A 10 2.82 23.17 -9.57
C LYS A 10 2.72 21.69 -9.24
N GLY A 11 1.50 21.15 -9.06
CA GLY A 11 1.26 19.71 -8.86
C GLY A 11 1.89 19.17 -7.57
N VAL A 12 2.02 20.01 -6.54
CA VAL A 12 2.63 19.69 -5.23
C VAL A 12 1.85 18.56 -4.55
N VAL A 13 2.55 17.64 -3.91
CA VAL A 13 1.95 16.58 -3.11
C VAL A 13 2.13 16.91 -1.64
N GLU A 14 1.04 16.85 -0.88
CA GLU A 14 0.99 17.14 0.54
C GLU A 14 0.71 15.86 1.34
N VAL A 15 1.31 15.79 2.53
CA VAL A 15 1.05 14.73 3.50
C VAL A 15 0.31 15.33 4.69
N THR A 16 -0.88 14.81 4.96
CA THR A 16 -1.69 15.23 6.10
C THR A 16 -1.69 14.17 7.18
N VAL A 17 -1.34 14.56 8.40
CA VAL A 17 -1.56 13.75 9.60
C VAL A 17 -2.88 14.21 10.22
N THR A 18 -3.84 13.30 10.29
CA THR A 18 -5.19 13.59 10.77
C THR A 18 -5.69 12.43 11.64
N GLU A 19 -6.61 12.74 12.56
CA GLU A 19 -7.33 11.74 13.34
C GLU A 19 -8.50 11.11 12.58
N GLU A 20 -8.87 11.66 11.42
CA GLU A 20 -9.93 11.13 10.58
C GLU A 20 -9.47 9.94 9.74
N PRO A 21 -10.37 8.96 9.47
CA PRO A 21 -11.68 8.80 10.06
C PRO A 21 -11.57 8.32 11.52
N LYS A 22 -12.34 8.94 12.43
CA LYS A 22 -12.27 8.64 13.88
C LYS A 22 -12.47 7.17 14.24
N ARG A 23 -13.28 6.45 13.47
CA ARG A 23 -13.66 5.05 13.70
C ARG A 23 -12.73 4.02 13.07
N SER A 24 -11.57 4.42 12.54
CA SER A 24 -10.58 3.47 12.02
C SER A 24 -10.11 2.52 13.12
N LEU A 25 -10.05 1.22 12.82
CA LEU A 25 -9.55 0.19 13.72
C LEU A 25 -8.04 0.36 14.00
N TYR A 26 -7.29 0.82 13.00
CA TYR A 26 -5.85 1.03 13.08
C TYR A 26 -5.52 2.53 12.94
N LYS A 27 -4.61 3.02 13.80
CA LYS A 27 -4.07 4.38 13.75
C LYS A 27 -2.56 4.35 14.01
N PRO A 28 -1.71 4.66 13.01
CA PRO A 28 -2.05 4.92 11.60
C PRO A 28 -2.60 3.66 10.90
N SER A 29 -3.41 3.85 9.84
CA SER A 29 -3.86 2.75 8.97
C SER A 29 -3.16 2.77 7.62
N VAL A 30 -2.71 1.59 7.20
CA VAL A 30 -2.12 1.34 5.89
C VAL A 30 -3.18 1.49 4.79
N ASN A 31 -4.40 0.99 5.00
CA ASN A 31 -5.51 1.16 4.05
C ASN A 31 -5.76 2.62 3.70
N ILE A 32 -5.85 3.50 4.71
CA ILE A 32 -6.10 4.94 4.49
C ILE A 32 -4.95 5.56 3.69
N THR A 33 -3.71 5.26 4.08
CA THR A 33 -2.53 5.80 3.42
C THR A 33 -2.49 5.36 1.96
N MET A 34 -2.62 4.05 1.69
CA MET A 34 -2.57 3.51 0.33
C MET A 34 -3.73 3.97 -0.55
N LEU A 35 -4.95 4.10 0.00
CA LEU A 35 -6.09 4.65 -0.73
C LEU A 35 -5.80 6.08 -1.20
N SER A 36 -5.29 6.93 -0.30
CA SER A 36 -4.94 8.31 -0.65
C SER A 36 -3.79 8.40 -1.67
N VAL A 37 -2.80 7.50 -1.58
CA VAL A 37 -1.72 7.39 -2.58
C VAL A 37 -2.26 6.97 -3.93
N ALA A 38 -3.15 5.98 -3.99
CA ALA A 38 -3.78 5.53 -5.22
C ALA A 38 -4.61 6.65 -5.88
N GLU A 39 -5.25 7.50 -5.07
CA GLU A 39 -5.99 8.66 -5.53
C GLU A 39 -5.08 9.75 -6.12
N ALA A 40 -3.97 10.05 -5.44
CA ALA A 40 -3.06 11.12 -5.83
C ALA A 40 -2.17 10.76 -7.04
N TYR A 41 -1.74 9.50 -7.15
CA TYR A 41 -0.73 9.05 -8.13
C TYR A 41 -1.26 8.09 -9.20
N GLY A 42 -2.41 7.45 -8.98
CA GLY A 42 -3.01 6.55 -9.96
C GLY A 42 -2.06 5.42 -10.40
N PRO A 43 -1.77 5.27 -11.71
CA PRO A 43 -0.87 4.23 -12.20
C PRO A 43 0.58 4.34 -11.71
N ALA A 44 1.00 5.51 -11.22
CA ALA A 44 2.35 5.72 -10.67
C ALA A 44 2.48 5.23 -9.21
N SER A 45 1.42 4.66 -8.63
CA SER A 45 1.47 4.07 -7.29
C SER A 45 2.12 2.68 -7.29
N LEU A 46 3.00 2.45 -6.32
CA LEU A 46 3.51 1.14 -5.94
C LEU A 46 3.13 0.84 -4.49
N GLY A 47 2.36 -0.22 -4.27
CA GLY A 47 2.00 -0.72 -2.94
C GLY A 47 2.88 -1.88 -2.52
N VAL A 48 3.45 -1.83 -1.32
CA VAL A 48 4.24 -2.93 -0.76
C VAL A 48 3.68 -3.29 0.61
N ILE A 49 3.25 -4.54 0.79
CA ILE A 49 2.78 -5.06 2.07
C ILE A 49 3.78 -6.09 2.62
N LEU A 50 4.23 -5.81 3.84
CA LEU A 50 5.19 -6.62 4.58
C LEU A 50 4.49 -7.39 5.72
N THR A 51 5.26 -8.23 6.40
CA THR A 51 4.89 -9.01 7.58
C THR A 51 4.10 -8.18 8.58
N GLY A 52 3.06 -8.80 9.15
CA GLY A 52 2.18 -8.16 10.14
C GLY A 52 0.91 -8.96 10.33
N MET A 53 0.21 -8.69 11.44
CA MET A 53 -1.04 -9.35 11.79
C MET A 53 -2.24 -8.62 11.16
N GLY A 54 -3.31 -9.35 10.88
CA GLY A 54 -4.58 -8.78 10.40
C GLY A 54 -4.57 -8.52 8.89
N ASN A 55 -5.34 -7.52 8.46
CA ASN A 55 -5.59 -7.23 7.05
C ASN A 55 -5.48 -5.73 6.72
N ASP A 56 -4.82 -4.94 7.57
CA ASP A 56 -4.57 -3.53 7.27
C ASP A 56 -3.63 -3.41 6.07
N GLY A 57 -4.14 -2.86 4.96
CA GLY A 57 -3.48 -2.85 3.66
C GLY A 57 -4.24 -3.60 2.58
N LEU A 58 -5.19 -4.49 2.91
CA LEU A 58 -5.96 -5.23 1.90
C LEU A 58 -6.74 -4.30 0.95
N GLU A 59 -7.54 -3.40 1.51
CA GLU A 59 -8.35 -2.46 0.73
C GLU A 59 -7.50 -1.35 0.11
N GLY A 60 -6.39 -1.00 0.74
CA GLY A 60 -5.37 -0.11 0.18
C GLY A 60 -4.73 -0.67 -1.10
N MET A 61 -4.31 -1.94 -1.05
CA MET A 61 -3.75 -2.64 -2.22
C MET A 61 -4.80 -2.81 -3.32
N ARG A 62 -6.07 -3.08 -2.96
CA ARG A 62 -7.19 -3.09 -3.91
C ARG A 62 -7.36 -1.74 -4.60
N ALA A 63 -7.26 -0.64 -3.86
CA ALA A 63 -7.35 0.72 -4.42
C ALA A 63 -6.21 0.99 -5.42
N ILE A 64 -4.98 0.64 -5.06
CA ILE A 64 -3.81 0.78 -5.95
C ILE A 64 -4.03 -0.03 -7.25
N LYS A 65 -4.42 -1.30 -7.15
CA LYS A 65 -4.72 -2.16 -8.31
C LYS A 65 -5.83 -1.58 -9.20
N THR A 66 -6.92 -1.11 -8.58
CA THR A 66 -8.06 -0.51 -9.31
C THR A 66 -7.62 0.72 -10.10
N ARG A 67 -6.63 1.46 -9.61
CA ARG A 67 -6.04 2.63 -10.29
C ARG A 67 -4.87 2.28 -11.21
N ARG A 68 -4.68 0.99 -11.52
CA ARG A 68 -3.61 0.44 -12.40
C ARG A 68 -2.19 0.61 -11.84
N GLY A 69 -2.05 0.87 -10.55
CA GLY A 69 -0.76 0.80 -9.87
C GLY A 69 -0.28 -0.64 -9.69
N ARG A 70 0.97 -0.79 -9.25
CA ARG A 70 1.63 -2.07 -9.01
C ARG A 70 1.59 -2.45 -7.54
N THR A 71 1.58 -3.74 -7.24
CA THR A 71 1.53 -4.23 -5.86
C THR A 71 2.46 -5.41 -5.60
N ILE A 72 3.15 -5.37 -4.46
CA ILE A 72 4.09 -6.41 -4.00
C ILE A 72 3.67 -6.85 -2.60
N ALA A 73 3.67 -8.17 -2.37
CA ALA A 73 3.47 -8.75 -1.05
C ALA A 73 4.74 -9.51 -0.62
N GLN A 74 5.08 -9.43 0.66
CA GLN A 74 6.15 -10.24 1.24
C GLN A 74 5.76 -11.73 1.25
N LYS A 75 6.70 -12.58 0.85
CA LYS A 75 6.54 -14.04 0.80
C LYS A 75 6.56 -14.65 2.21
N GLU A 76 5.75 -15.68 2.40
CA GLU A 76 5.48 -16.32 3.69
C GLU A 76 6.75 -16.72 4.44
N GLU A 77 7.73 -17.32 3.76
CA GLU A 77 8.92 -17.88 4.39
C GLU A 77 9.84 -16.82 5.02
N SER A 78 9.70 -15.57 4.58
CA SER A 78 10.45 -14.42 5.13
C SER A 78 9.65 -13.63 6.17
N CYS A 79 8.37 -13.94 6.37
CA CYS A 79 7.50 -13.24 7.30
C CYS A 79 7.69 -13.76 8.73
N VAL A 80 7.69 -12.85 9.71
CA VAL A 80 7.54 -13.22 11.12
C VAL A 80 6.07 -13.56 11.43
N VAL A 81 5.14 -12.79 10.86
CA VAL A 81 3.70 -13.00 10.93
C VAL A 81 3.12 -12.83 9.53
N TYR A 82 2.69 -13.94 8.93
CA TYR A 82 2.09 -13.96 7.60
C TYR A 82 0.58 -13.69 7.65
N GLY A 83 0.18 -12.53 8.18
CA GLY A 83 -1.22 -12.09 8.27
C GLY A 83 -1.59 -11.12 7.14
N MET A 84 -1.02 -9.91 7.15
CA MET A 84 -1.32 -8.88 6.15
C MET A 84 -0.91 -9.30 4.74
N PRO A 85 0.30 -9.88 4.51
CA PRO A 85 0.66 -10.34 3.18
C PRO A 85 -0.27 -11.47 2.71
N LYS A 86 -0.62 -12.41 3.61
CA LYS A 86 -1.58 -13.48 3.32
C LYS A 86 -2.93 -12.93 2.87
N ALA A 87 -3.47 -11.92 3.57
CA ALA A 87 -4.74 -11.30 3.17
C ALA A 87 -4.68 -10.73 1.75
N VAL A 88 -3.58 -10.06 1.38
CA VAL A 88 -3.37 -9.50 0.03
C VAL A 88 -3.24 -10.60 -1.02
N VAL A 89 -2.49 -11.66 -0.71
CA VAL A 89 -2.27 -12.80 -1.62
C VAL A 89 -3.57 -13.58 -1.84
N ASP A 90 -4.29 -13.93 -0.77
CA ASP A 90 -5.59 -14.62 -0.84
C ASP A 90 -6.64 -13.78 -1.58
N GLY A 91 -6.52 -12.45 -1.51
CA GLY A 91 -7.36 -11.50 -2.25
C GLY A 91 -7.01 -11.36 -3.74
N GLY A 92 -5.95 -11.99 -4.24
CA GLY A 92 -5.48 -11.87 -5.62
C GLY A 92 -4.96 -10.48 -5.97
N LEU A 93 -4.46 -9.75 -4.97
CA LEU A 93 -4.09 -8.33 -5.09
C LEU A 93 -2.59 -8.09 -5.20
N ALA A 94 -1.74 -9.13 -5.21
CA ALA A 94 -0.30 -9.02 -5.37
C ALA A 94 0.11 -9.31 -6.83
N ASP A 95 0.84 -8.38 -7.47
CA ASP A 95 1.49 -8.64 -8.76
C ASP A 95 2.73 -9.52 -8.60
N LYS A 96 3.45 -9.33 -7.49
CA LYS A 96 4.62 -10.13 -7.12
C LYS A 96 4.57 -10.52 -5.64
N ILE A 97 5.03 -11.74 -5.35
CA ILE A 97 5.15 -12.27 -3.99
C ILE A 97 6.63 -12.66 -3.80
N LEU A 98 7.36 -11.87 -3.02
CA LEU A 98 8.83 -11.93 -2.97
C LEU A 98 9.36 -12.05 -1.54
N PRO A 99 10.44 -12.81 -1.31
CA PRO A 99 11.12 -12.78 -0.02
C PRO A 99 11.64 -11.36 0.26
N VAL A 100 11.73 -10.97 1.54
CA VAL A 100 12.00 -9.57 1.94
C VAL A 100 13.33 -9.05 1.38
N GLU A 101 14.30 -9.92 1.15
CA GLU A 101 15.62 -9.60 0.60
C GLU A 101 15.56 -9.19 -0.88
N GLU A 102 14.54 -9.62 -1.62
CA GLU A 102 14.35 -9.29 -3.05
C GLU A 102 13.49 -8.04 -3.27
N ILE A 103 12.66 -7.67 -2.29
CA ILE A 103 11.75 -6.51 -2.38
C ILE A 103 12.48 -5.19 -2.71
N PRO A 104 13.64 -4.84 -2.10
CA PRO A 104 14.33 -3.58 -2.43
C PRO A 104 14.71 -3.49 -3.90
N ARG A 105 15.19 -4.59 -4.48
CA ARG A 105 15.52 -4.65 -5.91
C ARG A 105 14.26 -4.47 -6.76
N GLU A 106 13.19 -5.17 -6.40
CA GLU A 106 11.92 -5.06 -7.10
C GLU A 106 11.36 -3.64 -7.08
N ILE A 107 11.47 -2.93 -5.95
CA ILE A 107 11.05 -1.52 -5.86
C ILE A 107 11.77 -0.68 -6.90
N ILE A 108 13.09 -0.85 -7.07
CA ILE A 108 13.89 -0.10 -8.06
C ILE A 108 13.49 -0.45 -9.50
N GLU A 109 13.20 -1.72 -9.78
CA GLU A 109 12.79 -2.18 -11.12
C GLU A 109 11.32 -1.82 -11.45
N SER A 110 10.52 -1.51 -10.42
CA SER A 110 9.11 -1.17 -10.51
C SER A 110 8.81 0.33 -10.57
N ILE A 111 9.76 1.19 -10.96
CA ILE A 111 9.56 2.64 -11.13
C ILE A 111 10.08 3.10 -12.49
#